data_AF-A0A7I7L1T9-F1
#
_entry.id   AF-A0A7I7L1T9-F1
#
_cell.length_a   1.000
_cell.length_b   1.000
_cell.length_c   1.000
_cell.angle_alpha   90.00
_cell.angle_beta   90.00
_cell.angle_gamma   90.00
#
_symmetry.space_group_name_H-M   'P 1'
#
loop_
_entity.id
_entity.type
_entity.pdbx_description
1 polymer ?
#
loop_
_entity_poly.entity_id
_entity_poly.type
_entity_poly.pdbx_seq_one_letter_code
_entity_poly.pdbx_strand_id
1 'polypeptide(L)'
;MAERGTLRVQPEVMHSASQALSAAAKDLHTRLIELDGQVRELLARWRGGSGDAYGEAWDLWHRGTGEVQLGLSTLAKVVGVAGAEFQGHDQTATQALDGVYRG
;
A
#
# COMPACT_ATOMS: atom_id res chain seq x y z
N MET A 1 -24.32 2.97 31.52
CA MET A 1 -22.85 2.81 31.66
C MET A 1 -22.39 1.88 30.56
N ALA A 2 -22.02 2.43 29.41
CA ALA A 2 -21.38 1.70 28.34
C ALA A 2 -20.14 2.51 27.99
N GLU A 3 -18.99 2.03 28.45
CA GLU A 3 -17.69 2.52 27.99
C GLU A 3 -17.66 2.27 26.49
N ARG A 4 -17.91 3.32 25.71
CA ARG A 4 -17.61 3.31 24.27
C ARG A 4 -16.10 3.14 24.21
N GLY A 5 -15.66 1.92 23.96
CA GLY A 5 -14.25 1.56 23.90
C GLY A 5 -13.53 2.61 23.05
N THR A 6 -12.71 3.42 23.71
CA THR A 6 -12.00 4.51 23.06
C THR A 6 -11.10 3.86 22.03
N LEU A 7 -11.45 4.00 20.75
CA LEU A 7 -10.62 3.53 19.66
C LEU A 7 -9.34 4.37 19.72
N ARG A 8 -8.31 3.87 20.41
CA ARG A 8 -6.98 4.49 20.47
C ARG A 8 -6.30 4.28 19.12
N VAL A 9 -6.74 5.05 18.14
CA VAL A 9 -6.01 5.21 16.89
C VAL A 9 -4.78 6.06 17.20
N GLN A 10 -3.60 5.57 16.83
CA GLN A 10 -2.35 6.33 16.90
C GLN A 10 -2.04 6.84 15.49
N PRO A 11 -2.29 8.13 15.19
CA PRO A 11 -2.09 8.70 13.86
C PRO A 11 -0.66 8.50 13.34
N GLU A 12 0.34 8.51 14.23
CA GLU A 12 1.75 8.29 13.91
C GLU A 12 2.00 6.87 13.40
N VAL A 13 1.35 5.87 14.00
CA VAL A 13 1.43 4.48 13.57
C VAL A 13 0.76 4.29 12.21
N MET A 14 -0.39 4.94 11.98
CA MET A 14 -1.05 4.91 10.66
C MET A 14 -0.19 5.57 9.59
N HIS A 15 0.41 6.72 9.91
CA HIS A 15 1.29 7.42 8.98
C HIS A 15 2.52 6.57 8.63
N SER A 16 3.16 5.97 9.63
CA SER A 16 4.29 5.04 9.44
C SER A 16 3.89 3.83 8.58
N ALA A 17 2.74 3.21 8.86
CA ALA A 17 2.22 2.09 8.08
C ALA A 17 1.94 2.48 6.63
N SER A 18 1.33 3.65 6.39
CA SER A 18 1.10 4.19 5.05
C SER A 18 2.40 4.39 4.28
N GLN A 19 3.44 4.94 4.93
CA GLN A 19 4.76 5.10 4.32
C GLN A 19 5.41 3.75 3.99
N ALA A 20 5.36 2.79 4.92
CA ALA A 20 5.91 1.46 4.72
C ALA A 20 5.23 0.71 3.56
N LEU A 21 3.89 0.78 3.49
CA LEU A 21 3.12 0.19 2.39
C LEU A 21 3.45 0.86 1.04
N SER A 22 3.60 2.19 1.03
CA SER A 22 3.99 2.93 -0.18
C SER A 22 5.40 2.55 -0.65
N ALA A 23 6.34 2.40 0.29
CA ALA A 23 7.71 2.00 -0.02
C ALA A 23 7.77 0.56 -0.55
N ALA A 24 7.04 -0.37 0.08
CA ALA A 24 6.94 -1.75 -0.35
C ALA A 24 6.30 -1.86 -1.75
N ALA A 25 5.25 -1.08 -2.04
CA ALA A 25 4.63 -1.06 -3.37
C ALA A 25 5.59 -0.57 -4.46
N LYS A 26 6.41 0.45 -4.17
CA LYS A 26 7.43 0.96 -5.11
C LYS A 26 8.57 -0.04 -5.33
N ASP A 27 9.09 -0.63 -4.25
CA ASP A 27 10.15 -1.64 -4.33
C ASP A 27 9.68 -2.87 -5.12
N LEU A 28 8.46 -3.35 -4.84
CA LEU A 28 7.84 -4.44 -5.58
C LEU A 28 7.73 -4.09 -7.08
N HIS A 29 7.23 -2.90 -7.42
CA HIS A 29 7.11 -2.46 -8.81
C HIS A 29 8.44 -2.50 -9.56
N THR A 30 9.50 -1.96 -8.96
CA THR A 30 10.85 -1.95 -9.55
C THR A 30 11.35 -3.39 -9.80
N ARG A 31 11.21 -4.28 -8.81
CA ARG A 31 11.63 -5.67 -8.94
C ARG A 31 10.84 -6.43 -10.01
N LEU A 32 9.54 -6.16 -10.13
CA LEU A 32 8.69 -6.78 -11.14
C LEU A 32 9.10 -6.36 -12.56
N ILE A 33 9.41 -5.08 -12.77
CA ILE A 33 9.93 -4.59 -14.06
C ILE A 33 11.26 -5.28 -14.41
N GLU A 34 12.17 -5.37 -13.44
CA GLU A 34 13.46 -6.03 -13.64
C GLU A 34 13.27 -7.50 -14.03
N LEU A 35 12.42 -8.22 -13.28
CA LEU A 35 12.16 -9.63 -13.53
C LEU A 35 11.45 -9.87 -14.88
N ASP A 36 10.50 -9.02 -15.26
CA ASP A 36 9.86 -9.08 -16.59
C ASP A 36 10.89 -8.91 -17.71
N GLY A 37 11.86 -7.99 -17.54
CA GLY A 37 12.99 -7.86 -18.45
C GLY A 37 13.82 -9.14 -18.59
N GLN A 38 14.20 -9.73 -17.45
CA GLN A 38 14.98 -10.98 -17.42
C GLN A 38 14.24 -12.15 -18.08
N VAL A 39 12.93 -12.27 -17.84
CA VAL A 39 12.12 -13.35 -18.44
C VAL A 39 11.94 -13.14 -19.94
N ARG A 40 11.75 -11.91 -20.41
CA ARG A 40 11.70 -11.61 -21.85
C ARG A 40 13.00 -11.98 -22.56
N GLU A 41 14.16 -11.70 -21.95
CA GLU A 41 15.45 -12.12 -22.48
C GLU A 41 15.61 -13.64 -22.53
N LEU A 42 15.15 -14.34 -21.48
CA LEU A 42 15.13 -15.80 -21.44
C LEU A 42 14.29 -16.38 -22.58
N LEU A 43 13.05 -15.92 -22.73
CA LEU A 43 12.10 -16.38 -23.75
C LEU A 43 12.51 -15.98 -25.17
N ALA A 44 13.34 -14.95 -25.34
CA ALA A 44 13.93 -14.65 -26.64
C ALA A 44 14.82 -15.80 -27.14
N ARG A 45 15.52 -16.49 -26.22
CA ARG A 45 16.46 -17.60 -26.51
C ARG A 45 15.84 -18.98 -26.34
N TRP A 46 14.85 -19.11 -25.46
CA TRP A 46 14.18 -20.37 -25.16
C TRP A 46 12.79 -20.38 -25.77
N ARG A 47 12.69 -20.97 -26.96
CA ARG A 47 11.44 -21.10 -27.73
C ARG A 47 11.09 -22.57 -27.99
N GLY A 48 9.85 -22.80 -28.43
CA GLY A 48 9.27 -24.13 -28.61
C GLY A 48 8.25 -24.43 -27.51
N GLY A 49 7.57 -25.59 -27.60
CA GLY A 49 6.37 -25.85 -26.77
C GLY A 49 6.51 -25.60 -25.27
N SER A 50 7.66 -25.90 -24.68
CA SER A 50 7.92 -25.63 -23.25
C SER A 50 8.15 -24.15 -22.94
N GLY A 51 8.83 -23.42 -23.84
CA GLY A 51 9.07 -21.99 -23.71
C GLY A 51 7.78 -21.18 -23.92
N ASP A 52 6.97 -21.58 -24.89
CA ASP A 52 5.69 -20.93 -25.17
C ASP A 52 4.70 -21.12 -23.99
N ALA A 53 4.60 -22.34 -23.45
CA ALA A 53 3.78 -22.62 -22.27
C ALA A 53 4.26 -21.86 -21.02
N TYR A 54 5.58 -21.71 -20.84
CA TYR A 54 6.13 -20.87 -19.76
C TYR A 54 5.77 -19.39 -19.98
N GLY A 55 5.85 -18.89 -21.22
CA GLY A 55 5.47 -17.53 -21.56
C GLY A 55 4.01 -17.22 -21.26
N GLU A 56 3.09 -18.14 -21.57
CA GLU A 56 1.67 -17.98 -21.23
C GLU A 56 1.44 -17.93 -19.71
N ALA A 57 2.10 -18.82 -18.96
CA ALA A 57 2.05 -18.82 -17.51
C ALA A 57 2.64 -17.53 -16.91
N TRP A 58 3.73 -17.03 -17.50
CA TRP A 58 4.36 -15.77 -17.13
C TRP A 58 3.41 -14.58 -17.35
N ASP A 59 2.76 -14.49 -18.50
CA ASP A 59 1.82 -13.42 -18.81
C ASP A 59 0.61 -13.41 -17.87
N LEU A 60 0.15 -14.59 -17.44
CA LEU A 60 -0.90 -14.69 -16.43
C LEU A 60 -0.41 -14.20 -15.07
N TRP A 61 0.77 -14.65 -14.64
CA TRP A 61 1.39 -14.23 -13.39
C TRP A 61 1.63 -12.71 -13.35
N HIS A 62 2.19 -12.14 -14.42
CA HIS A 62 2.51 -10.72 -14.51
C HIS A 62 1.26 -9.83 -14.38
N ARG A 63 0.14 -10.28 -14.98
CA ARG A 63 -1.17 -9.63 -14.79
C ARG A 63 -1.61 -9.65 -13.32
N GLY A 64 -1.53 -10.81 -12.66
CA GLY A 64 -1.88 -10.96 -11.25
C GLY A 64 -1.00 -10.10 -10.31
N THR A 65 0.29 -9.96 -10.61
CA THR A 65 1.18 -9.09 -9.82
C THR A 65 0.82 -7.61 -9.92
N GLY A 66 0.26 -7.18 -11.06
CA GLY A 66 -0.29 -5.82 -11.20
C GLY A 66 -1.43 -5.53 -10.20
N GLU A 67 -2.28 -6.53 -9.95
CA GLU A 67 -3.37 -6.41 -8.97
C GLU A 67 -2.85 -6.29 -7.53
N VAL A 68 -1.81 -7.05 -7.18
CA VAL A 68 -1.16 -6.95 -5.85
C VAL A 68 -0.53 -5.57 -5.64
N GLN A 69 0.18 -5.05 -6.65
CA GLN A 69 0.78 -3.71 -6.59
C GLN A 69 -0.29 -2.62 -6.41
N LEU A 70 -1.40 -2.73 -7.16
CA LEU A 70 -2.52 -1.80 -7.06
C LEU A 70 -3.18 -1.86 -5.67
N GLY A 71 -3.38 -3.06 -5.13
CA GLY A 71 -3.93 -3.28 -3.79
C GLY A 71 -3.07 -2.64 -2.71
N LEU A 72 -1.76 -2.88 -2.74
CA LEU A 72 -0.80 -2.28 -1.79
C LEU A 72 -0.80 -0.76 -1.86
N SER A 73 -0.79 -0.18 -3.07
CA SER A 73 -0.82 1.27 -3.26
C SER A 73 -2.14 1.89 -2.77
N THR A 74 -3.26 1.19 -2.98
CA THR A 74 -4.58 1.61 -2.51
C THR A 74 -4.67 1.57 -0.99
N LEU A 75 -4.19 0.50 -0.35
CA LEU A 75 -4.14 0.37 1.10
C LEU A 75 -3.27 1.46 1.73
N ALA A 76 -2.09 1.74 1.14
CA ALA A 76 -1.24 2.83 1.60
C ALA A 76 -1.99 4.17 1.59
N LYS A 77 -2.68 4.48 0.49
CA LYS A 77 -3.47 5.71 0.37
C LYS A 77 -4.57 5.80 1.42
N VAL A 78 -5.37 4.75 1.58
CA VAL A 78 -6.51 4.75 2.53
C VAL A 78 -6.02 4.90 3.97
N VAL A 79 -4.96 4.19 4.35
CA VAL A 79 -4.36 4.30 5.69
C VAL A 79 -3.78 5.70 5.92
N GLY A 80 -3.15 6.29 4.91
CA GLY A 80 -2.62 7.65 4.99
C GLY A 80 -3.71 8.72 5.18
N VAL A 81 -4.81 8.63 4.42
CA VAL A 81 -5.96 9.54 4.54
C VAL A 81 -6.59 9.43 5.92
N ALA A 82 -6.87 8.21 6.39
CA ALA A 82 -7.46 8.00 7.70
C ALA A 82 -6.55 8.55 8.83
N GLY A 83 -5.24 8.34 8.75
CA GLY A 83 -4.29 8.92 9.71
C GLY A 83 -4.34 10.46 9.76
N ALA A 84 -4.43 11.11 8.60
CA ALA A 84 -4.52 12.57 8.52
C ALA A 84 -5.84 13.12 9.08
N GLU A 85 -6.97 12.45 8.81
CA GLU A 85 -8.28 12.82 9.35
C GLU A 85 -8.32 12.70 10.88
N PHE A 86 -7.75 11.64 11.45
CA PHE A 86 -7.66 11.48 12.90
C PHE A 86 -6.83 12.59 13.56
N GLN A 87 -5.67 12.93 12.97
CA GLN A 87 -4.82 14.00 13.48
C GLN A 87 -5.53 15.37 13.46
N GLY A 88 -6.29 15.66 12.39
CA GLY A 88 -7.05 16.91 12.28
C GLY A 88 -8.20 17.03 13.29
N HIS A 89 -8.91 15.93 13.55
CA HIS A 89 -9.95 15.91 14.59
C HIS A 89 -9.37 16.12 15.99
N ASP A 90 -8.23 15.52 16.31
CA ASP A 90 -7.61 15.62 17.64
C ASP A 90 -7.07 17.03 17.93
N GLN A 91 -6.49 17.69 16.91
CA GLN A 91 -6.07 19.09 17.01
C GLN A 91 -7.26 20.03 17.22
N THR A 92 -8.35 19.83 16.48
CA THR A 92 -9.58 20.63 16.61
C THR A 92 -10.22 20.44 17.98
N ALA A 93 -10.28 19.20 18.47
CA ALA A 93 -10.80 18.89 19.80
C ALA A 93 -9.96 19.53 20.91
N THR A 94 -8.63 19.48 20.79
CA THR A 94 -7.71 20.12 21.76
C THR A 94 -7.89 21.63 21.78
N GLN A 95 -7.99 22.29 20.61
CA GLN A 95 -8.24 23.73 20.51
C GLN A 95 -9.60 24.13 21.12
N ALA A 96 -10.64 23.33 20.90
CA ALA A 96 -11.96 23.57 21.51
C ALA A 96 -11.91 23.43 23.04
N LEU A 97 -11.21 22.41 23.56
CA LEU A 97 -11.03 22.22 25.00
C LEU A 97 -10.22 23.35 25.65
N ASP A 98 -9.13 23.79 25.02
CA ASP A 98 -8.34 24.94 25.49
C ASP A 98 -9.14 26.24 25.48
N GLY A 99 -10.00 26.43 24.48
CA GLY A 99 -10.92 27.57 24.40
C GLY A 99 -11.97 27.57 25.50
N VAL A 100 -12.49 26.40 25.89
CA VAL A 100 -13.44 26.25 27.01
C VAL A 100 -12.75 26.44 28.37
N TYR A 101 -11.51 25.98 28.53
CA TYR A 101 -10.77 26.14 29.80
C TYR A 101 -10.29 27.57 30.05
N ARG A 102 -10.11 28.38 29.00
CA ARG A 102 -9.71 29.79 29.09
C ARG A 102 -10.89 30.79 29.05
N GLY A 103 -12.12 30.30 28.98
CA GLY A 103 -13.36 31.10 28.95
C GLY A 103 -14.03 31.26 30.31
#